data_AF-A0A1X1TSI2-F1
#
_entry.id   AF-A0A1X1TSI2-F1
#
_cell.length_a   1.000
_cell.length_b   1.000
_cell.length_c   1.000
_cell.angle_alpha   90.00
_cell.angle_beta   90.00
_cell.angle_gamma   90.00
#
_symmetry.space_group_name_H-M   'P 1'
#
loop_
_entity.id
_entity.type
_entity.pdbx_description
1 polymer ?
#
loop_
_entity_poly.entity_id
_entity_poly.type
_entity_poly.pdbx_seq_one_letter_code
_entity_poly.pdbx_strand_id
1 'polypeptide(L)'
;MTGPALRVIPTDLRQLAQRCATLADQIAPPLPTLPAPAWQTSSAACNTTNTGAGTAAAAMRTRLTANATKLTTTADEYEAMDNDAAAALTSVAPRAGGPPPLTPHSGIDAGAGALGTGR
;
A
#
# COMPACT_ATOMS: atom_id res chain seq x y z
N MET A 1 21.85 -0.61 -6.18
CA MET A 1 21.15 -1.36 -5.12
C MET A 1 19.71 -1.54 -5.54
N THR A 2 19.32 -2.74 -5.97
CA THR A 2 17.92 -3.10 -6.16
C THR A 2 17.37 -3.48 -4.78
N GLY A 3 16.54 -2.61 -4.20
CA GLY A 3 15.76 -2.99 -3.02
C GLY A 3 14.79 -4.12 -3.36
N PRO A 4 14.33 -4.91 -2.39
CA PRO A 4 13.26 -5.88 -2.62
C PRO A 4 12.06 -5.17 -3.24
N ALA A 5 11.50 -5.73 -4.31
CA ALA A 5 10.30 -5.20 -4.93
C ALA A 5 9.16 -5.23 -3.90
N LEU A 6 8.61 -4.06 -3.56
CA LEU A 6 7.46 -3.96 -2.67
C LEU A 6 6.25 -4.57 -3.38
N ARG A 7 5.66 -5.62 -2.81
CA ARG A 7 4.37 -6.13 -3.28
C ARG A 7 3.28 -5.31 -2.59
N VAL A 8 2.25 -4.96 -3.36
CA VAL A 8 1.08 -4.25 -2.81
C VAL A 8 0.15 -5.28 -2.19
N ILE A 9 0.57 -5.85 -1.07
CA ILE A 9 -0.21 -6.77 -0.24
C ILE A 9 -0.27 -6.24 1.21
N PRO A 10 -1.34 -6.50 1.98
CA PRO A 10 -1.52 -5.94 3.31
C PRO A 10 -0.32 -6.18 4.25
N THR A 11 0.26 -7.38 4.25
CA THR A 11 1.41 -7.75 5.08
C THR A 11 2.64 -6.90 4.79
N ASP A 12 3.00 -6.72 3.51
CA ASP A 12 4.18 -5.95 3.11
C ASP A 12 4.00 -4.46 3.41
N LEU A 13 2.78 -3.93 3.22
CA LEU A 13 2.44 -2.55 3.57
C LEU A 13 2.57 -2.29 5.08
N ARG A 14 2.09 -3.21 5.92
CA ARG A 14 2.25 -3.11 7.38
C ARG A 14 3.71 -3.22 7.81
N GLN A 15 4.49 -4.10 7.19
CA GLN A 15 5.92 -4.19 7.45
C GLN A 15 6.64 -2.88 7.10
N LEU A 16 6.28 -2.26 5.97
CA LEU A 16 6.82 -0.97 5.58
C LEU A 16 6.38 0.14 6.54
N ALA A 17 5.12 0.14 6.98
CA ALA A 17 4.60 1.08 7.98
C ALA A 17 5.41 0.99 9.30
N GLN A 18 5.65 -0.23 9.79
CA GLN A 18 6.46 -0.48 10.99
C GLN A 18 7.88 0.07 10.84
N ARG A 19 8.50 -0.11 9.67
CA ARG A 19 9.83 0.43 9.37
C ARG A 19 9.81 1.96 9.35
N CYS A 20 8.80 2.58 8.75
CA CYS A 20 8.64 4.03 8.77
C CYS A 20 8.50 4.56 10.21
N ALA A 21 7.68 3.92 11.04
CA ALA A 21 7.52 4.30 12.45
C ALA A 21 8.85 4.15 13.23
N THR A 22 9.54 3.03 13.05
CA THR A 22 10.85 2.78 13.69
C THR A 22 11.89 3.82 13.26
N LEU A 23 11.94 4.16 11.97
CA LEU A 23 12.83 5.21 11.46
C LEU A 23 12.47 6.58 12.03
N ALA A 24 11.19 6.88 12.18
CA ALA A 24 10.74 8.12 12.81
C ALA A 24 11.23 8.23 14.26
N ASP A 25 11.17 7.12 15.00
CA ASP A 25 11.62 7.05 16.39
C ASP A 25 13.13 7.15 16.56
N GLN A 26 13.90 6.72 15.57
CA GLN A 26 15.36 6.83 15.56
C GLN A 26 15.88 8.24 15.26
N ILE A 27 15.03 9.17 14.81
CA ILE A 27 15.45 10.55 14.56
C ILE A 27 15.73 11.24 15.89
N ALA A 28 17.00 11.59 16.09
CA ALA A 28 17.46 12.26 17.30
C ALA A 28 16.79 13.64 17.50
N PRO A 29 16.48 14.01 18.74
CA PRO A 29 15.98 15.35 19.04
C PRO A 29 17.09 16.41 18.83
N PRO A 30 16.72 17.68 18.60
CA PRO A 30 17.68 18.77 18.56
C PRO A 30 18.44 18.89 19.87
N LEU A 31 19.72 19.28 19.79
CA LEU A 31 20.53 19.55 20.97
C LEU A 31 20.05 20.85 21.65
N PRO A 32 20.21 21.01 22.97
CA PRO A 32 19.95 22.28 23.62
C PRO A 32 20.88 23.37 23.09
N THR A 33 20.34 24.57 22.87
CA THR A 33 21.14 25.73 22.52
C THR A 33 21.92 26.22 23.74
N LEU A 34 23.19 26.56 23.54
CA LEU A 34 24.04 27.11 24.60
C LEU A 34 24.12 28.63 24.46
N PRO A 35 24.00 29.40 25.56
CA PRO A 35 24.21 30.84 25.51
C PRO A 35 25.65 31.15 25.09
N ALA A 36 25.79 31.95 24.03
CA ALA A 36 27.08 32.32 23.45
C ALA A 36 27.37 33.81 23.69
N PRO A 37 28.57 34.19 24.15
CA PRO A 37 28.98 35.59 24.17
C PRO A 37 28.93 36.21 22.77
N ALA A 38 28.56 37.50 22.68
CA ALA A 38 28.40 38.20 21.40
C ALA A 38 29.68 38.25 20.54
N TRP A 39 30.85 38.12 21.14
CA TRP A 39 32.13 38.06 20.43
C TRP A 39 32.42 36.69 19.80
N GLN A 40 31.63 35.65 20.13
CA GLN A 40 31.89 34.28 19.73
C GLN A 40 30.96 33.85 18.58
N THR A 41 31.26 34.36 17.37
CA THR A 41 30.45 34.13 16.15
C THR A 41 30.24 32.66 15.82
N SER A 42 31.24 31.79 16.07
CA SER A 42 31.13 30.35 15.82
C SER A 42 30.04 29.68 16.65
N SER A 43 29.86 30.07 17.92
CA SER A 43 28.84 29.50 18.79
C SER A 43 27.42 29.89 18.34
N ALA A 44 27.24 31.14 17.87
CA ALA A 44 25.99 31.57 17.25
C ALA A 44 25.69 30.76 15.98
N ALA A 45 26.70 30.55 15.11
CA ALA A 45 26.55 29.73 13.92
C ALA A 45 26.16 28.28 14.26
N CYS A 46 26.81 27.66 15.24
CA CYS A 46 26.48 26.31 15.71
C CYS A 46 25.02 26.22 16.21
N ASN A 47 24.55 27.18 16.99
CA ASN A 47 23.16 27.22 17.47
C ASN A 47 22.15 27.36 16.33
N THR A 48 22.44 28.20 15.32
CA THR A 48 21.60 28.34 14.12
C THR A 48 21.55 27.03 13.33
N THR A 49 22.71 26.40 13.10
CA THR A 49 22.79 25.11 12.41
C THR A 49 22.01 24.03 13.17
N ASN A 50 22.16 23.96 14.49
CA ASN A 50 21.44 23.00 15.32
C ASN A 50 19.91 23.22 15.25
N THR A 51 19.45 24.47 15.29
CA THR A 51 18.03 24.81 15.13
C THR A 51 17.50 24.38 13.76
N GLY A 52 18.26 24.66 12.69
CA GLY A 52 17.91 24.27 11.32
C GLY A 52 17.85 22.76 11.16
N ALA A 53 18.85 22.05 11.68
CA ALA A 53 18.90 20.59 11.68
C ALA A 53 17.74 19.98 12.46
N GLY A 54 17.41 20.54 13.64
CA GLY A 54 16.25 20.14 14.44
C GLY A 54 14.93 20.30 13.71
N THR A 55 14.75 21.42 12.99
CA THR A 55 13.55 21.67 12.18
C THR A 55 13.42 20.64 11.05
N ALA A 56 14.52 20.35 10.35
CA ALA A 56 14.53 19.34 9.29
C ALA A 56 14.27 17.92 9.84
N ALA A 57 14.84 17.58 10.99
CA ALA A 57 14.63 16.32 11.69
C ALA A 57 13.16 16.14 12.09
N ALA A 58 12.54 17.17 12.67
CA ALA A 58 11.12 17.15 13.01
C ALA A 58 10.23 16.96 11.77
N ALA A 59 10.52 17.67 10.67
CA ALA A 59 9.79 17.51 9.42
C ALA A 59 9.92 16.08 8.85
N MET A 60 11.11 15.48 8.93
CA MET A 60 11.34 14.10 8.50
C MET A 60 10.55 13.11 9.37
N ARG A 61 10.58 13.28 10.70
CA ARG A 61 9.82 12.46 11.64
C ARG A 61 8.32 12.49 11.31
N THR A 62 7.76 13.69 11.12
CA THR A 62 6.35 13.87 10.73
C THR A 62 6.01 13.15 9.42
N ARG A 63 6.87 13.24 8.40
CA ARG A 63 6.65 12.56 7.12
C ARG A 63 6.66 11.04 7.27
N LEU A 64 7.60 10.49 8.04
CA LEU A 64 7.69 9.06 8.28
C LEU A 64 6.48 8.53 9.05
N THR A 65 6.05 9.25 10.09
CA THR A 65 4.82 8.90 10.83
C THR A 65 3.59 8.96 9.93
N ALA A 66 3.44 10.02 9.13
CA ALA A 66 2.32 10.14 8.20
C ALA A 66 2.31 9.02 7.14
N ASN A 67 3.48 8.63 6.63
CA ASN A 67 3.61 7.50 5.70
C ASN A 67 3.24 6.17 6.38
N ALA A 68 3.67 5.95 7.63
CA ALA A 68 3.30 4.77 8.39
C ALA A 68 1.77 4.66 8.56
N THR A 69 1.11 5.77 8.89
CA THR A 69 -0.36 5.82 8.99
C THR A 69 -1.01 5.48 7.66
N LYS A 70 -0.61 6.14 6.56
CA LYS A 70 -1.17 5.89 5.22
C LYS A 70 -1.03 4.43 4.81
N LEU A 71 0.16 3.85 4.98
CA LEU A 71 0.41 2.46 4.62
C LEU A 71 -0.43 1.48 5.44
N THR A 72 -0.66 1.77 6.73
CA THR A 72 -1.53 0.96 7.59
C THR A 72 -2.98 1.04 7.14
N THR A 73 -3.50 2.25 6.92
CA THR A 73 -4.86 2.45 6.40
C THR A 73 -5.07 1.74 5.06
N THR A 74 -4.13 1.88 4.13
CA THR A 74 -4.22 1.20 2.83
C THR A 74 -4.19 -0.32 2.98
N ALA A 75 -3.41 -0.87 3.92
CA ALA A 75 -3.43 -2.31 4.19
C ALA A 75 -4.82 -2.78 4.67
N ASP A 76 -5.45 -2.00 5.56
CA ASP A 76 -6.78 -2.32 6.09
C ASP A 76 -7.87 -2.19 5.00
N GLU A 77 -7.76 -1.20 4.11
CA GLU A 77 -8.65 -1.04 2.95
C GLU A 77 -8.56 -2.23 1.98
N TYR A 78 -7.34 -2.72 1.71
CA TYR A 78 -7.15 -3.89 0.86
C TYR A 78 -7.77 -5.16 1.47
N GLU A 79 -7.62 -5.37 2.78
CA GLU A 79 -8.24 -6.52 3.45
C GLU A 79 -9.76 -6.42 3.47
N ALA A 80 -10.32 -5.23 3.72
CA ALA A 80 -11.76 -5.03 3.66
C ALA A 80 -12.31 -5.36 2.27
N MET A 81 -11.64 -4.88 1.21
CA MET A 81 -12.03 -5.15 -0.17
C MET A 81 -11.98 -6.65 -0.52
N ASP A 82 -10.95 -7.37 -0.05
CA ASP A 82 -10.83 -8.82 -0.28
C ASP A 82 -11.94 -9.59 0.44
N ASN A 83 -12.24 -9.22 1.69
CA ASN A 83 -13.33 -9.82 2.46
C ASN A 83 -14.70 -9.54 1.83
N ASP A 84 -14.95 -8.31 1.37
CA ASP A 84 -16.20 -7.94 0.69
C ASP A 84 -16.38 -8.72 -0.63
N ALA A 85 -15.30 -8.89 -1.39
CA ALA A 85 -15.32 -9.69 -2.61
C ALA A 85 -15.60 -11.18 -2.31
N ALA A 86 -14.96 -11.74 -1.27
CA ALA A 86 -15.20 -13.11 -0.83
C ALA A 86 -16.64 -13.32 -0.34
N ALA A 87 -17.21 -12.34 0.38
CA ALA A 87 -18.61 -12.36 0.81
C ALA A 87 -19.58 -12.29 -0.38
N ALA A 88 -19.29 -11.42 -1.35
CA ALA A 88 -20.08 -11.34 -2.58
C ALA A 88 -20.04 -12.66 -3.38
N LEU A 89 -18.88 -13.31 -3.52
CA LEU A 89 -18.77 -14.61 -4.19
C LEU A 89 -19.52 -15.72 -3.43
N THR A 90 -19.44 -15.72 -2.10
CA THR A 90 -20.18 -16.66 -1.26
C THR A 90 -21.69 -16.46 -1.41
N SER A 91 -22.16 -15.21 -1.56
CA SER A 91 -23.58 -14.92 -1.82
C SER A 91 -24.08 -15.43 -3.18
N VAL A 92 -23.16 -15.63 -4.13
CA VAL A 92 -23.42 -16.18 -5.48
C VAL A 92 -23.37 -17.71 -5.47
N ALA A 93 -23.04 -18.36 -4.34
CA ALA A 93 -23.07 -19.82 -4.20
C ALA A 93 -24.34 -20.40 -4.83
N PRO A 94 -24.20 -21.47 -5.64
CA PRO A 94 -25.22 -21.85 -6.59
C PRO A 94 -26.55 -21.99 -5.88
N ARG A 95 -27.52 -21.17 -6.31
CA ARG A 95 -28.94 -21.43 -6.09
C ARG A 95 -29.11 -22.94 -6.25
N ALA A 96 -29.75 -23.60 -5.29
CA ALA A 96 -29.98 -25.04 -5.27
C ALA A 96 -30.90 -25.56 -6.41
N GLY A 97 -30.88 -24.91 -7.57
CA GLY A 97 -31.29 -25.43 -8.85
C GLY A 97 -30.16 -25.12 -9.82
N GLY A 98 -29.45 -26.15 -10.28
CA GLY A 98 -28.43 -26.02 -11.32
C GLY A 98 -28.95 -25.32 -12.58
N PRO A 99 -28.07 -25.00 -13.55
CA PRO A 99 -28.50 -24.40 -14.81
C PRO A 99 -29.66 -25.23 -15.39
N PRO A 100 -30.75 -24.60 -15.86
CA PRO A 100 -31.85 -25.34 -16.46
C PRO A 100 -31.28 -26.20 -17.59
N PRO A 101 -31.68 -27.48 -17.70
CA PRO A 101 -31.15 -28.35 -18.73
C PRO A 101 -31.35 -27.69 -20.09
N LEU A 102 -30.28 -27.56 -20.85
CA LEU A 102 -30.34 -27.09 -22.23
C LEU A 102 -31.18 -28.10 -23.01
N THR A 103 -32.47 -27.81 -23.16
CA THR A 103 -33.37 -28.59 -24.01
C THR A 103 -32.85 -28.46 -25.45
N PRO A 104 -32.54 -29.57 -26.14
CA PRO A 104 -32.15 -29.52 -27.54
C PRO A 104 -33.34 -28.94 -28.32
N HIS A 105 -33.18 -27.74 -28.87
CA HIS A 105 -34.17 -27.22 -29.80
C HIS A 105 -34.01 -28.01 -31.11
N SER A 106 -34.89 -28.99 -31.31
CA SER A 106 -35.08 -29.62 -32.61
C SER A 106 -35.68 -28.58 -33.57
N GLY A 107 -34.81 -27.86 -34.26
CA GLY A 107 -35.16 -26.92 -35.32
C GLY A 107 -34.30 -27.19 -36.54
N ILE A 108 -34.87 -27.95 -37.48
CA ILE A 108 -34.39 -28.03 -38.85
C ILE A 108 -34.58 -26.63 -39.47
N ASP A 109 -33.51 -25.99 -39.97
CA ASP A 109 -33.37 -25.59 -41.38
C ASP A 109 -32.02 -24.89 -41.69
N ALA A 110 -31.49 -25.28 -42.85
CA ALA A 110 -30.49 -24.72 -43.78
C ALA A 110 -29.46 -23.66 -43.35
N GLY A 111 -28.18 -23.98 -43.61
CA GLY A 111 -27.11 -22.99 -43.78
C GLY A 111 -25.76 -23.60 -44.16
N ALA A 112 -25.44 -23.57 -45.46
CA ALA A 112 -24.30 -24.20 -46.13
C ALA A 112 -22.91 -24.01 -45.49
N GLY A 113 -22.12 -25.10 -45.49
CA GLY A 113 -20.69 -25.08 -45.16
C GLY A 113 -20.06 -26.46 -45.32
N ALA A 114 -19.65 -26.77 -46.55
CA ALA A 114 -19.02 -28.02 -46.96
C ALA A 114 -17.80 -28.41 -46.13
N LEU A 115 -17.65 -29.71 -45.84
CA LEU A 115 -16.34 -30.38 -45.76
C LEU A 115 -16.52 -31.83 -46.22
N GLY A 116 -16.07 -32.10 -47.44
CA GLY A 116 -15.81 -33.45 -47.90
C GLY A 116 -14.54 -34.03 -47.28
N THR A 117 -14.26 -35.27 -47.74
CA THR A 117 -13.15 -36.17 -47.40
C THR A 117 -13.41 -37.05 -46.17
N GLY A 118 -13.37 -38.38 -46.23
CA GLY A 118 -13.09 -39.28 -47.34
C GLY A 118 -13.05 -40.74 -46.85
N ARG A 119 -13.39 -41.65 -47.78
CA ARG A 119 -13.28 -43.12 -47.78
C ARG A 119 -14.14 -43.94 -46.84
#